data_AF-A0A537S5S4-F1
#
_entry.id   AF-A0A537S5S4-F1
#
_cell.length_a   1.000
_cell.length_b   1.000
_cell.length_c   1.000
_cell.angle_alpha   90.00
_cell.angle_beta   90.00
_cell.angle_gamma   90.00
#
_symmetry.space_group_name_H-M   'P 1'
#
loop_
_entity.id
_entity.type
_entity.pdbx_description
1 polymer ?
#
loop_
_entity_poly.entity_id
_entity_poly.type
_entity_poly.pdbx_seq_one_letter_code
_entity_poly.pdbx_strand_id
1 'polypeptide(L)'
;MEGGKVLEGYISELGATVAEVRASNRPEFGRMGERLGEAVVALAEASRWLGSALRTNPDAALAGASPYLRLFGLAAGGVYLAKGALAAAREGAANGQGEAAAQAIAIARFFAETLVTAAPGLKETVIAGADATLALTPQALSA
;
A
#
# COMPACT_ATOMS: atom_id res chain seq x y z
N MET A 1 -21.39 9.85 3.60
CA MET A 1 -20.29 8.99 3.08
C MET A 1 -20.93 7.83 2.34
N GLU A 2 -20.55 7.55 1.08
CA GLU A 2 -21.16 6.51 0.24
C GLU A 2 -20.81 5.07 0.66
N GLY A 3 -20.87 4.75 1.96
CA GLY A 3 -20.72 3.37 2.47
C GLY A 3 -19.40 2.66 2.12
N GLY A 4 -18.32 3.39 1.84
CA GLY A 4 -17.02 2.81 1.47
C GLY A 4 -16.78 2.64 -0.04
N LYS A 5 -17.77 2.92 -0.90
CA LYS A 5 -17.66 2.74 -2.37
C LYS A 5 -16.52 3.53 -3.00
N VAL A 6 -16.27 4.76 -2.53
CA VAL A 6 -15.16 5.59 -3.00
C VAL A 6 -13.81 4.91 -2.75
N LEU A 7 -13.64 4.29 -1.59
CA LEU A 7 -12.40 3.60 -1.22
C LEU A 7 -12.22 2.31 -2.02
N GLU A 8 -13.29 1.55 -2.25
CA GLU A 8 -13.26 0.37 -3.11
C GLU A 8 -12.88 0.72 -4.55
N GLY A 9 -13.47 1.77 -5.10
CA GLY A 9 -13.11 2.30 -6.42
C GLY A 9 -11.63 2.69 -6.49
N TYR A 10 -11.16 3.44 -5.49
CA TYR A 10 -9.76 3.83 -5.40
C TYR A 10 -8.80 2.63 -5.34
N ILE A 11 -9.09 1.62 -4.50
CA ILE A 11 -8.28 0.41 -4.39
C ILE A 11 -8.27 -0.37 -5.72
N SER A 12 -9.39 -0.40 -6.43
CA SER A 12 -9.48 -1.00 -7.76
C SER A 12 -8.55 -0.30 -8.77
N GLU A 13 -8.50 1.03 -8.77
CA GLU A 13 -7.57 1.80 -9.61
C GLU A 13 -6.09 1.49 -9.29
N LEU A 14 -5.77 1.31 -8.00
CA LEU A 14 -4.43 0.88 -7.61
C LEU A 14 -4.12 -0.52 -8.15
N GLY A 15 -5.06 -1.45 -8.03
CA GLY A 15 -4.95 -2.81 -8.56
C GLY A 15 -4.75 -2.85 -10.08
N ALA A 16 -5.43 -1.98 -10.82
CA ALA A 16 -5.26 -1.86 -12.27
C ALA A 16 -3.82 -1.44 -12.64
N THR A 17 -3.26 -0.48 -11.92
CA THR A 17 -1.85 -0.07 -12.12
C THR A 17 -0.88 -1.21 -11.82
N VAL A 18 -1.11 -1.98 -10.75
CA VAL A 18 -0.30 -3.17 -10.44
C VAL A 18 -0.40 -4.23 -11.55
N ALA A 19 -1.57 -4.41 -12.13
CA ALA A 19 -1.75 -5.31 -13.27
C ALA A 19 -0.96 -4.85 -14.50
N GLU A 20 -0.95 -3.54 -14.79
CA GLU A 20 -0.12 -2.96 -15.87
C GLU A 20 1.38 -3.20 -15.62
N VAL A 21 1.84 -3.02 -14.38
CA VAL A 21 3.24 -3.32 -14.00
C VAL A 21 3.59 -4.76 -14.31
N ARG A 22 2.74 -5.71 -13.87
CA ARG A 22 2.96 -7.15 -14.12
C ARG A 22 2.91 -7.49 -15.61
N ALA A 23 1.99 -6.88 -16.35
CA ALA A 23 1.82 -7.09 -17.79
C ALA A 23 2.96 -6.49 -18.63
N SER A 24 3.70 -5.50 -18.11
CA SER A 24 4.83 -4.89 -18.83
C SER A 24 5.94 -5.89 -19.17
N ASN A 25 6.04 -6.98 -18.39
CA ASN A 25 7.05 -8.04 -18.51
C ASN A 25 8.50 -7.50 -18.63
N ARG A 26 8.75 -6.35 -18.02
CA ARG A 26 10.04 -5.64 -18.04
C ARG A 26 10.91 -6.12 -16.88
N PRO A 27 12.08 -6.75 -17.12
CA PRO A 27 12.95 -7.25 -16.05
C PRO A 27 13.39 -6.17 -15.06
N GLU A 28 13.52 -4.92 -15.51
CA GLU A 28 13.93 -3.78 -14.68
C GLU A 28 12.92 -3.45 -13.57
N PHE A 29 11.65 -3.86 -13.72
CA PHE A 29 10.61 -3.72 -12.69
C PHE A 29 10.78 -4.72 -11.53
N GLY A 30 11.60 -5.77 -11.69
CA GLY A 30 11.91 -6.73 -10.64
C GLY A 30 10.67 -7.36 -9.99
N ARG A 31 10.62 -7.35 -8.65
CA ARG A 31 9.51 -7.85 -7.84
C ARG A 31 8.48 -6.76 -7.49
N MET A 32 8.57 -5.58 -8.09
CA MET A 32 7.69 -4.45 -7.79
C MET A 32 6.20 -4.81 -7.92
N GLY A 33 5.80 -5.48 -9.01
CA GLY A 33 4.41 -5.89 -9.21
C GLY A 33 3.91 -6.90 -8.16
N GLU A 34 4.78 -7.75 -7.63
CA GLU A 34 4.46 -8.69 -6.54
C GLU A 34 4.18 -7.90 -5.25
N ARG A 35 5.16 -7.07 -4.82
CA ARG A 35 5.10 -6.28 -3.58
C ARG A 35 3.94 -5.29 -3.53
N LEU A 36 3.72 -4.57 -4.63
CA LEU A 36 2.61 -3.61 -4.72
C LEU A 36 1.25 -4.34 -4.67
N GLY A 37 1.15 -5.52 -5.28
CA GLY A 37 -0.08 -6.31 -5.21
C GLY A 37 -0.38 -6.81 -3.81
N GLU A 38 0.63 -7.29 -3.08
CA GLU A 38 0.49 -7.66 -1.66
C GLU A 38 0.01 -6.46 -0.83
N ALA A 39 0.56 -5.27 -1.06
CA ALA A 39 0.16 -4.07 -0.35
C ALA A 39 -1.26 -3.60 -0.67
N VAL A 40 -1.69 -3.70 -1.93
CA VAL A 40 -3.07 -3.37 -2.34
C VAL A 40 -4.08 -4.33 -1.71
N VAL A 41 -3.77 -5.64 -1.68
CA VAL A 41 -4.59 -6.64 -0.99
C VAL A 41 -4.64 -6.35 0.51
N ALA A 42 -3.49 -6.08 1.12
CA ALA A 42 -3.40 -5.75 2.54
C ALA A 42 -4.20 -4.50 2.90
N LEU A 43 -4.13 -3.45 2.08
CA LEU A 43 -4.94 -2.25 2.25
C LEU A 43 -6.44 -2.58 2.16
N ALA A 44 -6.86 -3.36 1.16
CA ALA A 44 -8.26 -3.74 1.00
C ALA A 44 -8.82 -4.52 2.21
N GLU A 45 -8.05 -5.47 2.73
CA GLU A 45 -8.42 -6.24 3.92
C GLU A 45 -8.53 -5.35 5.15
N ALA A 46 -7.53 -4.50 5.41
CA ALA A 46 -7.52 -3.58 6.54
C ALA A 46 -8.67 -2.56 6.45
N SER A 47 -8.95 -2.01 5.26
CA SER A 47 -10.05 -1.07 5.04
C SER A 47 -11.42 -1.69 5.34
N ARG A 48 -11.65 -2.94 4.88
CA ARG A 48 -12.91 -3.67 5.17
C ARG A 48 -13.07 -3.92 6.66
N TRP A 49 -12.01 -4.39 7.32
CA TRP A 49 -12.03 -4.63 8.76
C TRP A 49 -12.32 -3.33 9.53
N LEU A 50 -11.61 -2.24 9.22
CA LEU A 50 -11.77 -0.95 9.89
C LEU A 50 -13.18 -0.39 9.73
N GLY A 51 -13.76 -0.49 8.52
CA GLY A 51 -15.14 -0.08 8.28
C GLY A 51 -16.17 -0.89 9.09
N SER A 52 -15.89 -2.17 9.35
CA SER A 52 -16.70 -2.99 10.25
C SER A 52 -16.50 -2.59 11.71
N ALA A 53 -15.24 -2.49 12.15
CA ALA A 53 -14.85 -2.17 13.52
C ALA A 53 -15.40 -0.81 13.96
N LEU A 54 -15.42 0.22 13.10
CA LEU A 54 -16.02 1.51 13.41
C LEU A 54 -17.50 1.44 13.84
N ARG A 55 -18.24 0.40 13.43
CA ARG A 55 -19.65 0.22 13.81
C ARG A 55 -19.82 -0.65 15.06
N THR A 56 -18.92 -1.61 15.29
CA THR A 56 -19.08 -2.64 16.32
C THR A 56 -18.16 -2.46 17.53
N ASN A 57 -16.96 -1.90 17.31
CA ASN A 57 -15.94 -1.64 18.32
C ASN A 57 -15.06 -0.43 17.90
N PRO A 58 -15.54 0.80 18.12
CA PRO A 58 -14.83 2.02 17.71
C PRO A 58 -13.42 2.16 18.32
N ASP A 59 -13.21 1.68 19.55
CA ASP A 59 -11.90 1.76 20.22
C ASP A 59 -10.86 0.89 19.51
N ALA A 60 -11.24 -0.31 19.06
CA ALA A 60 -10.38 -1.16 18.24
C ALA A 60 -10.05 -0.49 16.89
N ALA A 61 -11.01 0.21 16.29
CA ALA A 61 -10.76 0.96 15.07
C ALA A 61 -9.78 2.13 15.29
N LEU A 62 -9.90 2.84 16.41
CA LEU A 62 -8.99 3.93 16.77
C LEU A 62 -7.57 3.42 17.07
N ALA A 63 -7.44 2.29 17.75
CA ALA A 63 -6.14 1.65 18.00
C ALA A 63 -5.42 1.27 16.69
N GLY A 64 -6.17 0.84 15.66
CA GLY A 64 -5.65 0.50 14.34
C GLY A 64 -5.42 1.68 13.38
N ALA A 65 -5.82 2.91 13.72
CA ALA A 65 -5.87 4.02 12.77
C ALA A 65 -4.48 4.45 12.26
N SER A 66 -3.49 4.57 13.14
CA SER A 66 -2.11 4.95 12.80
C SER A 66 -1.41 3.94 11.88
N PRO A 67 -1.38 2.62 12.19
CA PRO A 67 -0.80 1.64 11.28
C PRO A 67 -1.58 1.55 9.96
N TYR A 68 -2.90 1.76 9.98
CA TYR A 68 -3.71 1.82 8.76
C TYR A 68 -3.30 3.00 7.86
N LEU A 69 -3.10 4.20 8.41
CA LEU A 69 -2.65 5.37 7.64
C LEU A 69 -1.28 5.12 7.00
N ARG A 70 -0.37 4.46 7.72
CA ARG A 70 0.94 4.09 7.17
C ARG A 70 0.82 3.08 6.04
N LEU A 71 -0.01 2.04 6.21
CA LEU A 71 -0.31 1.05 5.16
C LEU A 71 -0.88 1.73 3.91
N PHE A 72 -1.83 2.64 4.09
CA PHE A 72 -2.41 3.41 2.99
C PHE A 72 -1.34 4.17 2.22
N GLY A 73 -0.48 4.91 2.93
CA GLY A 73 0.60 5.69 2.31
C GLY A 73 1.61 4.82 1.55
N LEU A 74 1.95 3.63 2.06
CA LEU A 74 2.85 2.71 1.37
C LEU A 74 2.21 2.13 0.10
N ALA A 75 0.97 1.68 0.17
CA ALA A 75 0.26 1.12 -0.98
C ALA A 75 0.04 2.17 -2.07
N ALA A 76 -0.56 3.32 -1.72
CA ALA A 76 -0.81 4.40 -2.68
C ALA A 76 0.49 4.98 -3.24
N GLY A 77 1.46 5.31 -2.39
CA GLY A 77 2.74 5.89 -2.80
C GLY A 77 3.53 4.96 -3.71
N GLY A 78 3.63 3.68 -3.36
CA GLY A 78 4.31 2.69 -4.20
C GLY A 78 3.66 2.51 -5.56
N VAL A 79 2.32 2.47 -5.61
CA VAL A 79 1.58 2.33 -6.87
C VAL A 79 1.70 3.58 -7.75
N TYR A 80 1.65 4.78 -7.20
CA TYR A 80 1.85 6.01 -7.99
C TYR A 80 3.28 6.15 -8.52
N LEU A 81 4.29 5.77 -7.74
CA LEU A 81 5.67 5.69 -8.24
C LEU A 81 5.77 4.72 -9.43
N ALA A 82 5.14 3.55 -9.32
CA ALA A 82 5.11 2.57 -10.41
C ALA A 82 4.33 3.06 -11.63
N LYS A 83 3.23 3.81 -11.43
CA LYS A 83 2.49 4.47 -12.53
C LYS A 83 3.37 5.46 -13.28
N GLY A 84 4.14 6.27 -12.54
CA GLY A 84 5.12 7.19 -13.13
C GLY A 84 6.22 6.45 -13.88
N ALA A 85 6.76 5.36 -13.32
CA ALA A 85 7.76 4.53 -13.98
C ALA A 85 7.23 3.89 -15.28
N LEU A 86 5.97 3.43 -15.31
CA LEU A 86 5.32 2.94 -16.53
C LEU A 86 5.20 4.03 -17.60
N ALA A 87 4.80 5.25 -17.21
CA ALA A 87 4.70 6.38 -18.14
C ALA A 87 6.08 6.75 -18.71
N ALA A 88 7.09 6.89 -17.84
CA ALA A 88 8.46 7.19 -18.26
C ALA A 88 9.04 6.10 -19.18
N ALA A 89 8.75 4.82 -18.92
CA ALA A 89 9.17 3.71 -19.77
C ALA A 89 8.54 3.76 -21.18
N ARG A 90 7.30 4.26 -21.30
CA ARG A 90 6.61 4.45 -22.59
C ARG A 90 7.18 5.64 -23.35
N GLU A 91 7.37 6.77 -22.68
CA GLU A 91 7.89 8.00 -23.28
C GLU A 91 9.37 7.88 -23.67
N GLY A 92 10.19 7.27 -22.81
CA GLY A 92 11.62 7.05 -23.07
C GLY A 92 11.87 6.20 -24.32
N ALA A 93 10.99 5.24 -24.60
CA ALA A 93 11.03 4.44 -25.83
C ALA A 93 10.69 5.27 -27.10
N ALA A 94 9.87 6.31 -26.97
CA ALA A 94 9.45 7.15 -28.08
C ALA A 94 10.40 8.33 -28.34
N ASN A 95 10.99 8.91 -27.29
CA ASN A 95 11.66 10.21 -27.34
C ASN A 95 13.17 10.17 -27.02
N GLY A 96 13.77 8.98 -26.86
CA GLY A 96 15.19 8.84 -26.54
C GLY A 96 15.56 9.21 -25.09
N GLN A 97 14.60 9.30 -24.18
CA GLN A 97 14.78 9.66 -22.77
C GLN A 97 15.02 8.42 -21.87
N GLY A 98 15.86 7.48 -22.34
CA GLY A 98 16.07 6.19 -21.67
C GLY A 98 16.63 6.30 -20.25
N GLU A 99 17.47 7.29 -19.97
CA GLU A 99 18.07 7.48 -18.64
C GLU A 99 17.05 7.93 -17.58
N ALA A 100 16.20 8.90 -17.91
CA ALA A 100 15.12 9.35 -17.03
C ALA A 100 14.12 8.21 -16.74
N ALA A 101 13.81 7.40 -17.75
CA ALA A 101 12.98 6.21 -17.58
C ALA A 101 13.63 5.18 -16.62
N ALA A 102 14.92 4.89 -16.81
CA ALA A 102 15.66 3.97 -15.95
C ALA A 102 15.70 4.46 -14.49
N GLN A 103 15.89 5.76 -14.26
CA GLN A 103 15.88 6.36 -12.92
C GLN A 103 14.51 6.25 -12.25
N ALA A 104 13.42 6.55 -12.97
CA ALA A 104 12.06 6.42 -12.45
C ALA A 104 11.72 4.98 -12.03
N ILE A 105 12.11 4.01 -12.87
CA ILE A 105 11.94 2.58 -12.57
C ILE A 105 12.76 2.17 -11.34
N ALA A 106 14.02 2.61 -11.25
CA ALA A 106 14.89 2.29 -10.12
C ALA A 106 14.32 2.80 -8.79
N ILE A 107 13.81 4.04 -8.75
CA ILE A 107 13.18 4.63 -7.56
C ILE A 107 11.91 3.86 -7.17
N ALA A 108 11.02 3.59 -8.13
CA ALA A 108 9.78 2.86 -7.87
C ALA A 108 10.04 1.45 -7.35
N ARG A 109 11.00 0.74 -7.97
CA ARG A 109 11.41 -0.59 -7.54
C ARG A 109 12.03 -0.58 -6.15
N PHE A 110 12.93 0.36 -5.86
CA PHE A 110 13.52 0.51 -4.53
C PHE A 110 12.42 0.68 -3.48
N PHE A 111 11.47 1.59 -3.70
CA PHE A 111 10.36 1.82 -2.78
C PHE A 111 9.53 0.54 -2.56
N ALA A 112 9.19 -0.17 -3.64
CA ALA A 112 8.39 -1.39 -3.58
C ALA A 112 9.11 -2.56 -2.87
N GLU A 113 10.40 -2.75 -3.14
CA GLU A 113 11.15 -3.89 -2.60
C GLU A 113 11.75 -3.62 -1.21
N THR A 114 11.78 -2.37 -0.72
CA THR A 114 12.38 -2.04 0.59
C THR A 114 11.41 -1.46 1.61
N LEU A 115 10.40 -0.69 1.18
CA LEU A 115 9.46 -0.02 2.09
C LEU A 115 8.08 -0.69 2.08
N VAL A 116 7.59 -1.06 0.89
CA VAL A 116 6.25 -1.65 0.75
C VAL A 116 6.19 -3.07 1.32
N THR A 117 7.32 -3.74 1.51
CA THR A 117 7.41 -5.04 2.21
C THR A 117 6.81 -5.03 3.61
N ALA A 118 6.69 -3.87 4.26
CA ALA A 118 6.04 -3.72 5.56
C ALA A 118 4.50 -3.84 5.51
N ALA A 119 3.88 -3.74 4.33
CA ALA A 119 2.42 -3.64 4.19
C ALA A 119 1.64 -4.83 4.79
N PRO A 120 2.03 -6.11 4.58
CA PRO A 120 1.34 -7.23 5.21
C PRO A 120 1.40 -7.18 6.74
N GLY A 121 2.55 -6.83 7.32
CA GLY A 121 2.72 -6.72 8.77
C GLY A 121 1.91 -5.57 9.38
N LEU A 122 1.82 -4.44 8.67
CA LEU A 122 0.95 -3.31 9.08
C LEU A 122 -0.52 -3.71 9.08
N LYS A 123 -0.98 -4.47 8.08
CA LYS A 123 -2.34 -5.02 8.07
C LYS A 123 -2.60 -5.88 9.30
N GLU A 124 -1.66 -6.76 9.68
CA GLU A 124 -1.85 -7.56 10.90
C GLU A 124 -1.87 -6.71 12.16
N THR A 125 -1.10 -5.63 12.20
CA THR A 125 -1.16 -4.66 13.31
C THR A 125 -2.54 -3.99 13.38
N VAL A 126 -3.14 -3.65 12.24
CA VAL A 126 -4.49 -3.05 12.17
C VAL A 126 -5.55 -4.03 12.64
N ILE A 127 -5.55 -5.26 12.11
CA ILE A 127 -6.64 -6.23 12.30
C ILE A 127 -6.56 -6.94 13.65
N ALA A 128 -5.36 -7.36 14.06
CA ALA A 128 -5.15 -8.20 15.24
C ALA A 128 -4.46 -7.47 16.40
N GLY A 129 -3.83 -6.32 16.15
CA GLY A 129 -3.07 -5.60 17.18
C GLY A 129 -3.92 -4.73 18.12
N ALA A 130 -5.20 -4.54 17.82
CA ALA A 130 -6.08 -3.67 18.60
C ALA A 130 -6.21 -4.13 20.06
N ASP A 131 -6.47 -5.41 20.30
CA ASP A 131 -6.65 -5.96 21.65
C ASP A 131 -5.38 -5.78 22.50
N ALA A 132 -4.22 -6.05 21.92
CA ALA A 132 -2.93 -5.85 22.60
C ALA A 132 -2.67 -4.37 22.93
N THR A 133 -3.05 -3.47 22.04
CA THR A 133 -2.92 -2.01 22.24
C THR A 133 -3.84 -1.52 23.36
N LEU A 134 -5.09 -2.00 23.39
CA LEU A 134 -6.09 -1.60 24.38
C LEU A 134 -5.84 -2.22 25.76
N ALA A 135 -5.14 -3.36 25.83
CA ALA A 135 -4.77 -4.00 27.09
C ALA A 135 -3.61 -3.28 27.83
N LEU A 136 -2.84 -2.42 27.14
CA LEU A 136 -1.73 -1.69 27.74
C LEU A 136 -2.23 -0.55 28.63
N THR A 137 -1.85 -0.57 29.91
CA THR A 137 -2.11 0.53 30.85
C THR A 137 -0.88 1.43 30.98
N PRO A 138 -1.03 2.73 31.33
CA PRO A 138 0.11 3.60 31.58
C PRO A 138 1.07 3.05 32.64
N GLN A 139 0.55 2.35 33.66
CA GLN A 139 1.34 1.74 34.74
C GLN A 139 2.23 0.60 34.25
N ALA A 140 1.78 -0.14 33.22
CA ALA A 140 2.58 -1.21 32.62
C ALA A 140 3.80 -0.68 31.84
N LEU A 141 3.82 0.61 31.49
CA LEU A 141 4.91 1.26 30.73
C LEU A 141 5.93 1.99 31.62
N SER A 142 5.69 2.07 32.93
CA SER A 142 6.53 2.82 33.88
C SER A 142 7.47 1.95 34.72
N ALA A 143 7.51 0.64 34.48
CA ALA A 143 8.43 -0.30 35.12
C ALA A 143 9.72 -0.48 34.30
#